data_AF-A0A495A9W1-F1
#
_entry.id   AF-A0A495A9W1-F1
#
_cell.length_a   1.000
_cell.length_b   1.000
_cell.length_c   1.000
_cell.angle_alpha   90.00
_cell.angle_beta   90.00
_cell.angle_gamma   90.00
#
_symmetry.space_group_name_H-M   'P 1'
#
loop_
_entity.id
_entity.type
_entity.pdbx_description
1 polymer ?
#
loop_
_entity_poly.entity_id
_entity_poly.type
_entity_poly.pdbx_seq_one_letter_code
_entity_poly.pdbx_strand_id
1 'polypeptide(L)'
;MPDRLSRHADGFYGGLLMILGVYYLGMAYSWAVTPSESRVAGISWLAIPDWAVHPLTIAVLWAVAGVVCVIGGAFSRNRAAELTAGLAAVLIPFIIGAFFASAWVLTGYGKADAPTGLTTAWSYWLPAVIAGWGMIRAPRHVTVHIGGAHGD
;
A
#
# COMPACT_ATOMS: atom_id res chain seq x y z
N MET A 1 19.53 32.40 -22.95
CA MET A 1 19.46 31.00 -22.51
C MET A 1 18.13 30.84 -21.77
N PRO A 2 17.13 30.10 -22.28
CA PRO A 2 15.96 29.84 -21.48
C PRO A 2 16.35 28.78 -20.45
N ASP A 3 16.31 29.19 -19.19
CA ASP A 3 16.37 28.28 -18.05
C ASP A 3 15.29 27.22 -18.22
N ARG A 4 15.72 26.02 -18.61
CA ARG A 4 14.89 24.82 -18.50
C ARG A 4 14.71 24.58 -17.01
N LEU A 5 13.69 25.19 -16.42
CA LEU A 5 13.01 24.62 -15.27
C LEU A 5 12.46 23.26 -15.73
N SER A 6 13.31 22.23 -15.71
CA SER A 6 12.87 20.85 -15.67
C SER A 6 12.14 20.70 -14.34
N ARG A 7 10.85 21.05 -14.33
CA ARG A 7 9.91 20.55 -13.32
C ARG A 7 9.86 19.05 -13.52
N HIS A 8 10.80 18.38 -12.87
CA HIS A 8 10.73 16.97 -12.59
C HIS A 8 9.35 16.72 -11.99
N ALA A 9 8.49 16.01 -12.71
CA ALA A 9 7.28 15.42 -12.17
C ALA A 9 7.59 14.37 -11.07
N ASP A 10 8.87 14.16 -10.76
CA ASP A 10 9.39 13.48 -9.58
C ASP A 10 8.89 14.19 -8.33
N GLY A 11 7.79 13.72 -7.73
CA GLY A 11 7.46 14.18 -6.38
C GLY A 11 6.03 13.96 -5.93
N PHE A 12 5.05 13.95 -6.83
CA PHE A 12 3.67 13.75 -6.37
C PHE A 12 3.44 12.31 -5.89
N TYR A 13 3.76 11.31 -6.73
CA TYR A 13 3.59 9.92 -6.35
C TYR A 13 4.60 9.49 -5.28
N GLY A 14 5.86 9.93 -5.38
CA GLY A 14 6.85 9.75 -4.32
C GLY A 14 6.41 10.32 -2.97
N GLY A 15 5.85 11.54 -2.95
CA GLY A 15 5.30 12.16 -1.75
C GLY A 15 4.08 11.40 -1.21
N LEU A 16 3.18 10.92 -2.08
CA LEU A 16 2.07 10.06 -1.70
C LEU A 16 2.58 8.76 -1.06
N LEU A 17 3.60 8.12 -1.65
CA LEU A 17 4.21 6.91 -1.10
C LEU A 17 4.85 7.16 0.26
N MET A 18 5.49 8.30 0.48
CA MET A 18 6.00 8.67 1.80
C MET A 18 4.88 8.82 2.83
N ILE A 19 3.79 9.51 2.49
CA ILE A 19 2.63 9.69 3.38
C ILE A 19 2.00 8.33 3.73
N LEU A 20 1.76 7.49 2.72
CA LEU A 20 1.25 6.15 2.90
C LEU A 20 2.21 5.28 3.72
N GLY A 21 3.52 5.43 3.51
CA GLY A 21 4.54 4.72 4.26
C GLY A 21 4.52 5.06 5.75
N VAL A 22 4.41 6.34 6.11
CA VAL A 22 4.26 6.77 7.51
C VAL A 22 2.96 6.25 8.10
N TYR A 23 1.85 6.31 7.35
CA TYR A 23 0.59 5.72 7.76
C TYR A 23 0.72 4.22 8.04
N TYR A 24 1.42 3.46 7.17
CA TYR A 24 1.66 2.03 7.36
C TYR A 24 2.55 1.73 8.56
N LEU A 25 3.56 2.56 8.86
CA LEU A 25 4.32 2.43 10.10
C LEU A 25 3.45 2.68 11.34
N GLY A 26 2.52 3.63 11.27
CA GLY A 26 1.50 3.83 12.31
C GLY A 26 0.58 2.62 12.48
N MET A 27 0.18 1.99 11.38
CA MET A 27 -0.60 0.75 11.40
C MET A 27 0.21 -0.42 11.97
N ALA A 28 1.50 -0.52 11.64
CA ALA A 28 2.41 -1.52 12.22
C ALA A 28 2.48 -1.38 13.74
N TYR A 29 2.69 -0.15 14.22
CA TYR A 29 2.69 0.15 15.65
C TYR A 29 1.35 -0.22 16.31
N SER A 30 0.23 0.17 15.69
CA SER A 30 -1.11 -0.17 16.20
C SER A 30 -1.34 -1.68 16.28
N TRP A 31 -0.86 -2.46 15.31
CA TRP A 31 -0.98 -3.92 15.34
C TRP A 31 -0.05 -4.59 16.35
N ALA A 32 1.14 -4.02 16.59
CA ALA A 32 2.12 -4.57 17.52
C ALA A 32 1.81 -4.25 18.99
N VAL A 33 1.32 -3.04 19.28
CA VAL A 33 1.22 -2.52 20.66
C VAL A 33 -0.23 -2.45 21.14
N THR A 34 -1.17 -2.10 20.25
CA THR A 34 -2.58 -1.87 20.62
C THR A 34 -3.56 -2.50 19.62
N PRO A 35 -3.46 -3.81 19.32
CA PRO A 35 -4.40 -4.45 18.42
C PRO A 35 -5.80 -4.42 19.04
N SER A 36 -6.79 -3.88 18.32
CA SER A 36 -8.16 -3.89 18.82
C SER A 36 -8.71 -5.32 18.83
N GLU A 37 -9.51 -5.65 19.84
CA GLU A 37 -10.15 -6.97 19.95
C GLU A 37 -10.95 -7.32 18.70
N SER A 38 -11.63 -6.33 18.11
CA SER A 38 -12.35 -6.48 16.84
C SER A 38 -11.46 -6.88 15.66
N ARG A 39 -10.21 -6.39 15.60
CA ARG A 39 -9.26 -6.72 14.53
C ARG A 39 -8.72 -8.13 14.71
N VAL A 40 -8.40 -8.52 15.95
CA VAL A 40 -7.89 -9.86 16.28
C VAL A 40 -8.99 -10.90 16.06
N ALA A 41 -10.19 -10.65 16.57
CA ALA A 41 -11.34 -11.51 16.35
C ALA A 41 -11.66 -11.64 14.85
N GLY A 42 -11.60 -10.54 14.10
CA GLY A 42 -11.92 -10.55 12.67
C GLY A 42 -11.01 -11.42 11.80
N ILE A 43 -9.84 -11.84 12.28
CA ILE A 43 -8.90 -12.70 11.54
C ILE A 43 -8.67 -14.07 12.20
N SER A 44 -8.95 -14.22 13.50
CA SER A 44 -8.75 -15.47 14.23
C SER A 44 -9.67 -16.61 13.76
N TRP A 45 -10.78 -16.28 13.08
CA TRP A 45 -11.71 -17.26 12.53
C TRP A 45 -11.29 -17.85 11.18
N LEU A 46 -10.24 -17.30 10.55
CA LEU A 46 -9.74 -17.83 9.29
C LEU A 46 -9.03 -19.15 9.56
N ALA A 47 -9.41 -20.20 8.82
CA ALA A 47 -8.77 -21.51 8.88
C ALA A 47 -7.39 -21.50 8.16
N ILE A 48 -6.52 -20.59 8.59
CA ILE A 48 -5.14 -20.44 8.14
C ILE A 48 -4.21 -20.55 9.35
N PRO A 49 -2.93 -20.92 9.15
CA PRO A 49 -2.02 -21.12 10.26
C PRO A 49 -1.94 -19.89 11.18
N ASP A 50 -1.93 -20.10 12.50
CA ASP A 50 -1.92 -19.02 13.50
C ASP A 50 -0.80 -18.00 13.26
N TRP A 51 0.37 -18.47 12.82
CA TRP A 51 1.50 -17.60 12.50
C TRP A 51 1.19 -16.60 11.38
N ALA A 52 0.28 -16.90 10.45
CA ALA A 52 -0.05 -16.05 9.31
C ALA A 52 -1.02 -14.92 9.69
N VAL A 53 -1.87 -15.15 10.69
CA VAL A 53 -2.86 -14.18 11.23
C VAL A 53 -2.45 -13.62 12.59
N HIS A 54 -1.27 -13.97 13.09
CA HIS A 54 -0.80 -13.43 14.35
C HIS A 54 -0.66 -11.90 14.25
N PRO A 55 -1.10 -11.13 15.27
CA PRO A 55 -1.01 -9.67 15.24
C PRO A 55 0.38 -9.13 14.93
N LEU A 56 1.44 -9.77 15.47
CA LEU A 56 2.82 -9.43 15.16
C LEU A 56 3.19 -9.67 13.69
N THR A 57 2.68 -10.72 13.06
CA THR A 57 2.93 -10.98 11.63
C THR A 57 2.31 -9.88 10.78
N ILE A 58 1.08 -9.48 11.10
CA ILE A 58 0.41 -8.36 10.43
C ILE A 58 1.16 -7.05 10.68
N ALA A 59 1.63 -6.82 11.91
CA ALA A 59 2.46 -5.66 12.24
C ALA A 59 3.76 -5.63 11.40
N VAL A 60 4.43 -6.77 11.24
CA VAL A 60 5.63 -6.89 10.40
C VAL A 60 5.32 -6.62 8.93
N LEU A 61 4.21 -7.13 8.40
CA LEU A 61 3.79 -6.83 7.02
C LEU A 61 3.58 -5.32 6.82
N TRP A 62 2.90 -4.65 7.75
CA TRP A 62 2.76 -3.19 7.73
C TRP A 62 4.09 -2.47 7.85
N ALA A 63 4.98 -2.93 8.72
CA ALA A 63 6.29 -2.31 8.93
C ALA A 63 7.14 -2.40 7.66
N VAL A 64 7.21 -3.58 7.04
CA VAL A 64 7.92 -3.81 5.78
C VAL A 64 7.32 -2.93 4.68
N ALA A 65 5.99 -2.91 4.52
CA ALA A 65 5.33 -2.03 3.56
C ALA A 65 5.67 -0.56 3.81
N GLY A 66 5.59 -0.12 5.06
CA GLY A 66 5.87 1.25 5.47
C GLY A 66 7.30 1.67 5.15
N VAL A 67 8.28 0.87 5.53
CA VAL A 67 9.70 1.12 5.22
C VAL A 67 9.93 1.17 3.71
N VAL A 68 9.40 0.18 2.97
CA VAL A 68 9.55 0.13 1.50
C VAL A 68 8.91 1.36 0.85
N CYS A 69 7.74 1.81 1.32
CA CYS A 69 7.07 3.00 0.80
C CYS A 69 7.82 4.30 1.12
N VAL A 70 8.36 4.45 2.33
CA VAL A 70 9.17 5.62 2.71
C VAL A 70 10.44 5.68 1.86
N ILE A 71 11.15 4.56 1.73
CA ILE A 71 12.39 4.49 0.94
C ILE A 71 12.08 4.72 -0.55
N GLY A 72 11.14 3.99 -1.13
CA GLY A 72 10.80 4.15 -2.55
C GLY A 72 10.17 5.50 -2.88
N GLY A 73 9.49 6.13 -1.92
CA GLY A 73 9.02 7.51 -2.04
C GLY A 73 10.18 8.53 -2.01
N ALA A 74 11.12 8.39 -1.07
CA ALA A 74 12.30 9.24 -0.98
C ALA A 74 13.23 9.12 -2.21
N PHE A 75 13.31 7.92 -2.77
CA PHE A 75 14.10 7.60 -3.97
C PHE A 75 13.23 7.46 -5.22
N SER A 76 12.06 8.10 -5.29
CA SER A 76 11.10 7.90 -6.39
C SER A 76 11.61 8.32 -7.77
N ARG A 77 12.73 9.05 -7.82
CA ARG A 77 13.49 9.31 -9.06
C ARG A 77 13.95 8.01 -9.74
N ASN A 78 14.16 6.94 -8.98
CA ASN A 78 14.44 5.62 -9.51
C ASN A 78 13.14 4.85 -9.72
N ARG A 79 12.80 4.58 -10.99
CA ARG A 79 11.59 3.86 -11.39
C ARG A 79 11.43 2.50 -10.72
N ALA A 80 12.52 1.76 -10.52
CA ALA A 80 12.43 0.45 -9.86
C ALA A 80 12.02 0.61 -8.39
N ALA A 81 12.59 1.59 -7.69
CA ALA A 81 12.24 1.87 -6.30
C ALA A 81 10.79 2.36 -6.16
N GLU A 82 10.34 3.26 -7.05
CA GLU A 82 8.97 3.76 -7.09
C GLU A 82 7.95 2.65 -7.38
N LEU A 83 8.23 1.77 -8.34
CA LEU A 83 7.35 0.63 -8.67
C LEU A 83 7.29 -0.38 -7.51
N THR A 84 8.42 -0.74 -6.91
CA THR A 84 8.44 -1.66 -5.77
C THR A 84 7.65 -1.08 -4.60
N ALA A 85 7.81 0.21 -4.31
CA ALA A 85 7.01 0.90 -3.30
C ALA A 85 5.53 0.98 -3.65
N GLY A 86 5.18 1.29 -4.90
CA GLY A 86 3.79 1.28 -5.36
C GLY A 86 3.12 -0.08 -5.20
N LEU A 87 3.81 -1.16 -5.58
CA LEU A 87 3.32 -2.52 -5.42
C LEU A 87 3.16 -2.89 -3.94
N ALA A 88 4.15 -2.58 -3.09
CA ALA A 88 4.02 -2.80 -1.65
C ALA A 88 2.85 -2.02 -1.05
N ALA A 89 2.65 -0.77 -1.51
CA ALA A 89 1.58 0.10 -1.05
C ALA A 89 0.18 -0.36 -1.46
N VAL A 90 0.06 -1.19 -2.49
CA VAL A 90 -1.20 -1.78 -2.94
C VAL A 90 -1.41 -3.15 -2.32
N LEU A 91 -0.44 -4.05 -2.48
CA LEU A 91 -0.62 -5.48 -2.21
C LEU A 91 -0.81 -5.77 -0.71
N ILE A 92 -0.04 -5.14 0.16
CA ILE A 92 -0.09 -5.42 1.60
C ILE A 92 -1.45 -5.02 2.22
N PRO A 93 -1.92 -3.77 2.08
CA PRO A 93 -3.28 -3.40 2.51
C PRO A 93 -4.36 -4.26 1.86
N PHE A 94 -4.18 -4.64 0.59
CA PHE A 94 -5.14 -5.49 -0.12
C PHE A 94 -5.26 -6.89 0.49
N ILE A 95 -4.12 -7.54 0.75
CA ILE A 95 -4.05 -8.87 1.39
C ILE A 95 -4.67 -8.83 2.78
N ILE A 96 -4.32 -7.81 3.59
CA ILE A 96 -4.85 -7.68 4.96
C ILE A 96 -6.36 -7.42 4.94
N GLY A 97 -6.84 -6.55 4.04
CA GLY A 97 -8.28 -6.34 3.85
C GLY A 97 -9.01 -7.62 3.39
N ALA A 98 -8.36 -8.44 2.57
CA ALA A 98 -8.92 -9.72 2.11
C ALA A 98 -9.16 -10.69 3.28
N PHE A 99 -8.31 -10.71 4.32
CA PHE A 99 -8.56 -11.51 5.52
C PHE A 99 -9.91 -11.16 6.18
N PHE A 100 -10.16 -9.86 6.39
CA PHE A 100 -11.43 -9.41 6.98
C PHE A 100 -12.64 -9.65 6.06
N ALA A 101 -12.47 -9.50 4.75
CA ALA A 101 -13.51 -9.81 3.79
C ALA A 101 -13.84 -11.32 3.78
N SER A 102 -12.82 -12.18 3.83
CA SER A 102 -13.00 -13.63 3.93
C SER A 102 -13.73 -14.03 5.22
N ALA A 103 -13.37 -13.44 6.36
CA ALA A 103 -14.06 -13.71 7.63
C ALA A 103 -15.54 -13.27 7.60
N TRP A 104 -15.84 -12.13 6.97
CA TRP A 104 -17.21 -11.68 6.75
C TRP A 104 -18.01 -12.63 5.85
N VAL A 105 -17.43 -13.08 4.73
CA VAL A 105 -18.06 -14.07 3.84
C VAL A 105 -18.34 -15.37 4.61
N LEU A 106 -17.39 -15.85 5.42
CA LEU A 106 -17.56 -17.03 6.26
C LEU A 106 -18.63 -16.88 7.34
N THR A 107 -18.89 -15.65 7.80
CA THR A 107 -20.01 -15.34 8.72
C THR A 107 -21.35 -15.66 8.06
N GLY A 108 -21.52 -15.33 6.78
CA GLY A 108 -22.72 -15.69 6.01
C GLY A 108 -22.96 -17.19 5.87
N TYR A 109 -21.91 -18.01 6.04
CA TYR A 109 -21.99 -19.47 6.06
C TYR A 109 -22.06 -20.07 7.47
N GLY A 110 -22.16 -19.24 8.52
CA GLY A 110 -22.16 -19.69 9.92
C GLY A 110 -20.83 -20.27 10.40
N LYS A 111 -19.72 -19.94 9.73
CA LYS A 111 -18.38 -20.49 9.99
C LYS A 111 -17.43 -19.52 10.69
N ALA A 112 -17.86 -18.28 10.92
CA ALA A 112 -17.11 -17.23 11.60
C ALA A 112 -18.08 -16.24 12.25
N ASP A 113 -17.59 -15.42 13.18
CA ASP A 113 -18.34 -14.32 13.78
C ASP A 113 -17.60 -12.99 13.55
N ALA A 114 -17.80 -12.41 12.37
CA ALA A 114 -17.16 -11.16 11.93
C ALA A 114 -18.18 -10.20 11.25
N PRO A 115 -19.20 -9.72 11.97
CA PRO A 115 -20.30 -8.92 11.41
C PRO A 115 -19.82 -7.59 10.80
N THR A 116 -18.71 -7.04 11.31
CA THR A 116 -18.09 -5.79 10.81
C THR A 116 -16.90 -6.04 9.87
N GLY A 117 -16.69 -7.29 9.42
CA GLY A 117 -15.53 -7.67 8.61
C GLY A 117 -15.46 -6.92 7.27
N LEU A 118 -16.59 -6.65 6.62
CA LEU A 118 -16.62 -5.87 5.37
C LEU A 118 -16.21 -4.40 5.58
N THR A 119 -16.74 -3.75 6.62
CA THR A 119 -16.36 -2.37 6.98
C THR A 119 -14.87 -2.27 7.31
N THR A 120 -14.37 -3.25 8.07
CA THR A 120 -12.96 -3.34 8.42
C THR A 120 -12.09 -3.54 7.18
N ALA A 121 -12.46 -4.47 6.29
CA ALA A 121 -11.79 -4.67 4.99
C ALA A 121 -11.70 -3.36 4.19
N TRP A 122 -12.78 -2.57 4.16
CA TRP A 122 -12.79 -1.32 3.39
C TRP A 122 -11.76 -0.31 3.90
N SER A 123 -11.59 -0.21 5.22
CA SER A 123 -10.59 0.69 5.82
C SER A 123 -9.16 0.34 5.43
N TYR A 124 -8.89 -0.93 5.12
CA TYR A 124 -7.60 -1.40 4.63
C TYR A 124 -7.47 -1.28 3.11
N TRP A 125 -8.54 -1.49 2.35
CA TRP A 125 -8.50 -1.37 0.90
C TRP A 125 -8.46 0.08 0.41
N LEU A 126 -8.99 1.05 1.17
CA LEU A 126 -8.94 2.46 0.80
C LEU A 126 -7.50 2.97 0.51
N PRO A 127 -6.50 2.79 1.40
CA PRO A 127 -5.13 3.18 1.08
C PRO A 127 -4.54 2.40 -0.11
N ALA A 128 -4.93 1.12 -0.32
CA ALA A 128 -4.53 0.36 -1.52
C ALA A 128 -5.09 1.00 -2.81
N VAL A 129 -6.35 1.42 -2.80
CA VAL A 129 -7.00 2.09 -3.93
C VAL A 129 -6.32 3.43 -4.21
N ILE A 130 -6.01 4.21 -3.18
CA ILE A 130 -5.28 5.49 -3.31
C ILE A 130 -3.89 5.26 -3.93
N ALA A 131 -3.15 4.27 -3.43
CA ALA A 131 -1.83 3.90 -3.95
C ALA A 131 -1.90 3.45 -5.42
N GLY A 132 -2.87 2.60 -5.76
CA GLY A 132 -3.08 2.08 -7.11
C GLY A 132 -3.52 3.17 -8.10
N TRP A 133 -4.40 4.07 -7.66
CA TRP A 133 -4.79 5.24 -8.43
C TRP A 133 -3.58 6.13 -8.72
N GLY A 134 -2.76 6.41 -7.70
CA GLY A 134 -1.52 7.17 -7.86
C GLY A 134 -0.57 6.51 -8.86
N MET A 135 -0.43 5.18 -8.80
CA MET A 135 0.43 4.40 -9.71
C MET A 135 -0.02 4.49 -11.18
N ILE A 136 -1.34 4.53 -11.42
CA ILE A 136 -1.92 4.62 -12.77
C ILE A 136 -1.81 6.06 -13.31
N ARG A 137 -1.99 7.06 -12.45
CA ARG A 137 -2.12 8.47 -12.84
C ARG A 137 -0.83 9.27 -12.76
N ALA A 138 0.22 8.76 -12.13
CA ALA A 138 1.51 9.44 -12.06
C ALA A 138 2.04 9.73 -13.49
N PRO A 139 2.40 10.98 -13.81
CA PRO A 139 2.96 11.34 -15.12
C PRO A 139 4.21 10.51 -15.37
N ARG A 140 4.18 9.65 -16.39
CA ARG A 140 5.36 8.90 -16.80
C ARG A 140 6.22 9.82 -17.65
N HIS A 141 7.50 9.95 -17.32
CA HIS A 141 8.46 10.70 -18.14
C HIS A 141 8.42 10.15 -19.58
N VAL A 142 7.81 10.89 -20.49
CA VAL A 142 7.90 10.62 -21.93
C VAL A 142 9.08 11.42 -22.43
N THR A 143 10.22 10.75 -22.63
CA THR A 143 11.36 11.33 -23.32
C THR A 143 11.01 11.42 -24.80
N VAL A 144 10.48 12.57 -25.23
CA VAL A 144 10.29 12.83 -26.66
C VAL A 144 11.66 13.14 -27.24
N HIS A 145 12.25 12.19 -27.96
CA HIS A 145 13.37 12.46 -28.83
C HIS A 145 12.85 13.29 -30.01
N ILE A 146 12.98 14.62 -29.91
CA ILE A 146 12.82 15.49 -31.07
C ILE A 146 14.05 15.23 -31.93
N GLY A 147 13.86 14.42 -32.98
CA GLY A 147 14.88 14.16 -33.99
C GLY A 147 15.40 15.50 -34.51
N GLY A 148 16.70 15.71 -34.33
CA GLY A 148 17.39 16.82 -34.97
C GLY A 148 17.22 16.67 -36.48
N ALA A 149 16.84 17.76 -37.14
CA ALA A 149 16.97 17.84 -38.58
C ALA A 149 18.44 17.60 -38.92
N HIS A 150 18.76 16.46 -39.52
CA HIS A 150 19.97 16.32 -40.31
C HIS A 150 19.76 17.13 -41.58
N GLY A 151 20.17 18.40 -41.51
CA GLY A 151 20.68 19.08 -42.69
C GLY A 151 22.08 18.52 -42.94
N ASP A 152 22.23 17.87 -44.08
CA ASP A 152 23.24 18.16 -45.11
C ASP A 152 22.87 17.38 -46.39
#